data_AF-A0ABC9YWJ3-F1
#
_entry.id   AF-A0ABC9YWJ3-F1
#
_cell.length_a   1.000
_cell.length_b   1.000
_cell.length_c   1.000
_cell.angle_alpha   90.00
_cell.angle_beta   90.00
_cell.angle_gamma   90.00
#
_symmetry.space_group_name_H-M   'P 1'
#
loop_
_entity.id
_entity.type
_entity.pdbx_description
1 polymer ?
#
loop_
_entity_poly.entity_id
_entity_poly.type
_entity_poly.pdbx_seq_one_letter_code
_entity_poly.pdbx_strand_id
1 'polypeptide(L)'
;MVEPEPPLPLEHPVASVAVSKAADVTAKTARGTNVDRRDDTFFKAIANTPGSRRERRHTQPVAQGKIHGGGSTRGDYLVTRAMTTRWPVPLGCVAMSSQDKMLTRIGGLLRQAESTDNEHEAEAFLAAAQRLATGSSVDLAVARAHIANRERRPTPTQRVIPIGEAGKRGLRTYVQLFVAIAAANDVRCDVARTSTTLYAYGFDTDIDTCEALYTSLLIQMVRASDQYIKSGAYKTATTEKVVIERRYGRTFHRPVEVPVAAVTARLNFQMAFASRIGRRLAEVKADVETAAVEADAAESTPTGTALALRNKELELTDFYSRTSEARGTWRGPQASAGYSAAARRAGDRAGKAARLGNSPELGGARGQLPRGTGE
;
A
#
# COMPACT_ATOMS: atom_id res chain seq x y z
N MET A 1 -22.13 16.60 -47.32
CA MET A 1 -21.17 17.23 -46.40
C MET A 1 -21.84 17.29 -45.05
N VAL A 2 -21.31 16.59 -44.06
CA VAL A 2 -21.81 16.59 -42.68
C VAL A 2 -20.56 16.66 -41.81
N GLU A 3 -20.38 17.77 -41.08
CA GLU A 3 -19.31 17.92 -40.11
C GLU A 3 -19.68 17.18 -38.81
N PRO A 4 -18.75 16.48 -38.14
CA PRO A 4 -19.01 15.87 -36.84
C PRO A 4 -18.83 16.90 -35.70
N GLU A 5 -19.77 16.90 -34.74
CA GLU A 5 -19.68 17.71 -33.51
C GLU A 5 -18.46 17.35 -32.63
N PRO A 6 -17.94 18.32 -31.86
CA PRO A 6 -16.93 18.05 -30.83
C PRO A 6 -17.57 17.50 -29.55
N PRO A 7 -16.99 16.47 -28.90
CA PRO A 7 -17.52 15.92 -27.66
C PRO A 7 -17.25 16.82 -26.44
N LEU A 8 -18.26 16.92 -25.56
CA LEU A 8 -18.16 17.57 -24.24
C LEU A 8 -17.24 16.77 -23.28
N PRO A 9 -16.59 17.43 -22.30
CA PRO A 9 -15.58 16.80 -21.45
C PRO A 9 -16.16 15.93 -20.33
N LEU A 10 -15.49 14.79 -20.08
CA LEU A 10 -15.82 13.84 -19.01
C LEU A 10 -15.34 14.31 -17.63
N GLU A 11 -16.10 13.93 -16.60
CA GLU A 11 -15.87 14.32 -15.20
C GLU A 11 -14.58 13.71 -14.59
N HIS A 12 -13.97 14.43 -13.64
CA HIS A 12 -12.69 14.05 -13.04
C HIS A 12 -12.83 13.23 -11.73
N PRO A 13 -12.09 12.12 -11.57
CA PRO A 13 -11.98 11.44 -10.28
C PRO A 13 -11.06 12.20 -9.30
N VAL A 14 -11.56 12.41 -8.08
CA VAL A 14 -11.09 13.43 -7.12
C VAL A 14 -9.67 13.18 -6.54
N ALA A 15 -9.08 12.00 -6.78
CA ALA A 15 -7.79 11.60 -6.18
C ALA A 15 -6.56 12.34 -6.78
N SER A 16 -6.60 12.73 -8.05
CA SER A 16 -5.49 13.42 -8.74
C SER A 16 -5.14 14.78 -8.10
N VAL A 17 -6.15 15.48 -7.58
CA VAL A 17 -6.04 16.87 -7.12
C VAL A 17 -5.20 17.00 -5.84
N ALA A 18 -5.20 15.99 -4.96
CA ALA A 18 -4.51 16.03 -3.68
C ALA A 18 -2.97 16.06 -3.81
N VAL A 19 -2.43 15.39 -4.84
CA VAL A 19 -0.99 15.34 -5.14
C VAL A 19 -0.57 16.62 -5.85
N SER A 20 -1.32 17.05 -6.87
CA SER A 20 -1.05 18.28 -7.63
C SER A 20 -1.03 19.53 -6.74
N LYS A 21 -2.02 19.66 -5.84
CA LYS A 21 -2.12 20.80 -4.90
C LYS A 21 -1.02 20.81 -3.83
N ALA A 22 -0.27 19.72 -3.65
CA ALA A 22 0.92 19.66 -2.81
C ALA A 22 2.15 20.31 -3.49
N ALA A 23 2.23 20.24 -4.83
CA ALA A 23 3.34 20.80 -5.60
C ALA A 23 3.24 22.34 -5.68
N ASP A 24 2.07 22.89 -5.98
CA ASP A 24 1.87 24.35 -6.15
C ASP A 24 2.23 25.19 -4.92
N VAL A 25 1.92 24.70 -3.71
CA VAL A 25 2.28 25.37 -2.45
C VAL A 25 3.80 25.47 -2.28
N THR A 26 4.55 24.53 -2.86
CA THR A 26 6.01 24.49 -2.78
C THR A 26 6.66 25.47 -3.76
N ALA A 27 6.06 25.67 -4.94
CA ALA A 27 6.54 26.59 -5.98
C ALA A 27 6.46 28.08 -5.56
N LYS A 28 5.43 28.49 -4.82
CA LYS A 28 5.21 29.93 -4.52
C LYS A 28 6.17 30.51 -3.47
N THR A 29 6.70 29.69 -2.54
CA THR A 29 7.61 30.16 -1.46
C THR A 29 9.10 30.22 -1.85
N ALA A 30 9.50 29.65 -2.98
CA ALA A 30 10.92 29.51 -3.36
C ALA A 30 11.50 30.70 -4.14
N ARG A 31 10.78 31.82 -4.25
CA ARG A 31 11.09 32.96 -5.13
C ARG A 31 12.25 33.86 -4.65
N GLY A 32 13.13 33.36 -3.76
CA GLY A 32 14.03 34.17 -2.94
C GLY A 32 15.44 33.63 -2.69
N THR A 33 15.90 32.54 -3.34
CA THR A 33 17.34 32.19 -3.42
C THR A 33 17.63 31.38 -4.67
N ASN A 34 18.60 31.81 -5.48
CA ASN A 34 18.94 31.24 -6.78
C ASN A 34 19.82 29.98 -6.68
N VAL A 35 19.23 28.81 -6.36
CA VAL A 35 19.91 27.50 -6.44
C VAL A 35 18.97 26.41 -6.97
N ASP A 36 19.42 25.78 -8.06
CA ASP A 36 18.89 24.59 -8.77
C ASP A 36 17.48 24.67 -9.43
N ARG A 37 17.49 24.88 -10.75
CA ARG A 37 16.32 24.95 -11.65
C ARG A 37 15.80 23.57 -12.14
N ARG A 38 16.14 22.46 -11.47
CA ARG A 38 16.14 21.10 -12.08
C ARG A 38 15.18 20.06 -11.48
N ASP A 39 14.20 20.50 -10.69
CA ASP A 39 13.16 19.63 -10.13
C ASP A 39 11.79 19.72 -10.85
N ASP A 40 11.59 20.69 -11.75
CA ASP A 40 10.31 20.94 -12.47
C ASP A 40 9.82 19.78 -13.36
N THR A 41 10.70 18.91 -13.86
CA THR A 41 10.32 17.85 -14.80
C THR A 41 9.71 16.62 -14.14
N PHE A 42 9.99 16.38 -12.85
CA PHE A 42 9.67 15.13 -12.15
C PHE A 42 8.16 14.87 -12.03
N PHE A 43 7.36 15.92 -11.83
CA PHE A 43 5.91 15.77 -11.63
C PHE A 43 5.10 15.75 -12.94
N LYS A 44 5.65 16.22 -14.07
CA LYS A 44 4.97 16.14 -15.38
C LYS A 44 4.93 14.72 -15.95
N ALA A 45 5.90 13.86 -15.61
CA ALA A 45 5.98 12.50 -16.14
C ALA A 45 4.98 11.53 -15.48
N ILE A 46 4.74 11.67 -14.17
CA ILE A 46 3.83 10.78 -13.41
C ILE A 46 2.37 10.93 -13.87
N ALA A 47 1.99 12.10 -14.40
CA ALA A 47 0.64 12.38 -14.88
C ALA A 47 0.28 11.71 -16.23
N ASN A 48 1.23 11.12 -16.96
CA ASN A 48 1.08 10.85 -18.40
C ASN A 48 1.52 9.44 -18.87
N THR A 49 1.43 8.42 -18.00
CA THR A 49 1.71 7.02 -18.38
C THR A 49 0.41 6.23 -18.66
N PRO A 50 0.13 5.81 -19.90
CA PRO A 50 -1.04 5.00 -20.21
C PRO A 50 -0.90 3.55 -19.74
N GLY A 51 -1.92 3.02 -19.05
CA GLY A 51 -1.94 1.64 -18.57
C GLY A 51 -2.13 0.63 -19.72
N SER A 52 -1.16 -0.26 -19.93
CA SER A 52 -1.19 -1.25 -21.01
C SER A 52 -1.77 -2.60 -20.57
N ARG A 53 -3.09 -2.75 -20.67
CA ARG A 53 -3.77 -4.06 -20.65
C ARG A 53 -3.56 -4.74 -22.01
N ARG A 54 -2.68 -5.74 -22.10
CA ARG A 54 -2.61 -6.68 -23.24
C ARG A 54 -2.39 -8.11 -22.79
N GLU A 55 -3.51 -8.79 -22.64
CA GLU A 55 -3.66 -10.23 -22.48
C GLU A 55 -3.18 -10.95 -23.74
N ARG A 56 -2.20 -11.86 -23.62
CA ARG A 56 -1.80 -12.77 -24.71
C ARG A 56 -2.23 -14.19 -24.36
N ARG A 57 -3.19 -14.70 -25.12
CA ARG A 57 -3.58 -16.11 -25.13
C ARG A 57 -2.37 -16.96 -25.56
N HIS A 58 -2.09 -18.06 -24.85
CA HIS A 58 -1.30 -19.14 -25.40
C HIS A 58 -2.06 -20.47 -25.25
N THR A 59 -2.09 -21.20 -26.35
CA THR A 59 -2.84 -22.44 -26.59
C THR A 59 -2.14 -23.65 -25.97
N GLN A 60 -2.89 -24.53 -25.30
CA GLN A 60 -2.45 -25.89 -25.01
C GLN A 60 -2.41 -26.74 -26.29
N PRO A 61 -1.43 -27.64 -26.46
CA PRO A 61 -1.54 -28.80 -27.34
C PRO A 61 -2.15 -30.00 -26.59
N VAL A 62 -2.96 -30.77 -27.32
CA VAL A 62 -3.62 -32.01 -26.85
C VAL A 62 -2.63 -33.18 -26.87
N ALA A 63 -2.71 -34.07 -25.88
CA ALA A 63 -2.08 -35.39 -25.92
C ALA A 63 -3.12 -36.48 -25.64
N GLN A 64 -3.35 -37.36 -26.62
CA GLN A 64 -4.26 -38.50 -26.51
C GLN A 64 -3.52 -39.72 -25.94
N GLY A 65 -4.15 -40.44 -25.01
CA GLY A 65 -3.70 -41.74 -24.49
C GLY A 65 -4.89 -42.68 -24.29
N LYS A 66 -4.84 -43.87 -24.91
CA LYS A 66 -5.98 -44.81 -24.95
C LYS A 66 -6.05 -45.74 -23.73
N ILE A 67 -7.26 -45.79 -23.16
CA ILE A 67 -7.97 -46.93 -22.53
C ILE A 67 -7.29 -48.32 -22.54
N HIS A 68 -7.26 -48.93 -21.33
CA HIS A 68 -7.54 -50.36 -20.99
C HIS A 68 -7.86 -50.45 -19.47
N GLY A 69 -8.62 -51.42 -18.93
CA GLY A 69 -9.45 -52.39 -19.65
C GLY A 69 -10.09 -53.58 -18.88
N GLY A 70 -10.41 -53.53 -17.57
CA GLY A 70 -11.19 -54.61 -16.92
C GLY A 70 -11.11 -54.79 -15.39
N GLY A 71 -12.07 -55.54 -14.83
CA GLY A 71 -11.99 -56.18 -13.50
C GLY A 71 -12.98 -55.67 -12.44
N SER A 72 -14.06 -56.42 -12.15
CA SER A 72 -15.00 -56.15 -11.05
C SER A 72 -14.84 -57.12 -9.89
N THR A 73 -15.06 -56.67 -8.65
CA THR A 73 -15.66 -57.53 -7.60
C THR A 73 -16.36 -56.71 -6.50
N ARG A 74 -17.30 -57.36 -5.81
CA ARG A 74 -18.24 -56.80 -4.81
C ARG A 74 -17.59 -56.47 -3.46
N GLY A 75 -18.23 -55.58 -2.70
CA GLY A 75 -17.99 -55.36 -1.27
C GLY A 75 -19.12 -54.49 -0.67
N ASP A 76 -19.97 -55.09 0.15
CA ASP A 76 -21.22 -54.51 0.69
C ASP A 76 -21.01 -53.62 1.95
N TYR A 77 -22.11 -52.99 2.40
CA TYR A 77 -22.36 -52.38 3.73
C TYR A 77 -21.62 -51.05 4.04
N LEU A 78 -22.25 -49.90 4.33
CA LEU A 78 -23.47 -49.62 5.11
C LEU A 78 -24.13 -48.28 4.70
N VAL A 79 -25.46 -48.21 4.81
CA VAL A 79 -26.22 -46.94 4.76
C VAL A 79 -26.27 -46.34 6.17
N THR A 80 -25.68 -45.15 6.36
CA THR A 80 -25.82 -44.40 7.62
C THR A 80 -26.44 -43.02 7.36
N ARG A 81 -27.73 -42.88 7.69
CA ARG A 81 -28.49 -41.64 7.61
C ARG A 81 -28.21 -40.81 8.86
N ALA A 82 -27.41 -39.74 8.77
CA ALA A 82 -27.15 -38.84 9.89
C ALA A 82 -27.12 -37.36 9.47
N MET A 83 -28.19 -36.67 9.86
CA MET A 83 -28.26 -35.28 10.33
C MET A 83 -27.69 -34.13 9.50
N THR A 84 -28.60 -33.21 9.18
CA THR A 84 -28.38 -31.85 8.70
C THR A 84 -27.64 -30.99 9.73
N THR A 85 -26.31 -31.07 9.78
CA THR A 85 -25.52 -30.17 10.64
C THR A 85 -25.23 -28.86 9.91
N ARG A 86 -25.98 -27.83 10.29
CA ARG A 86 -25.82 -26.43 9.87
C ARG A 86 -24.39 -25.94 10.17
N TRP A 87 -23.60 -25.67 9.13
CA TRP A 87 -22.25 -25.12 9.26
C TRP A 87 -22.28 -23.77 9.99
N PRO A 88 -21.48 -23.58 11.07
CA PRO A 88 -21.28 -22.26 11.66
C PRO A 88 -20.35 -21.44 10.76
N VAL A 89 -20.83 -20.28 10.31
CA VAL A 89 -20.03 -19.29 9.58
C VAL A 89 -19.00 -18.65 10.52
N PRO A 90 -17.70 -18.58 10.18
CA PRO A 90 -16.69 -17.99 11.04
C PRO A 90 -16.89 -16.47 11.16
N LEU A 91 -17.03 -15.98 12.40
CA LEU A 91 -17.28 -14.57 12.71
C LEU A 91 -16.00 -13.72 12.67
N GLY A 92 -15.42 -13.59 11.47
CA GLY A 92 -14.41 -12.56 11.16
C GLY A 92 -15.04 -11.18 10.94
N CYS A 93 -15.79 -10.68 11.93
CA CYS A 93 -16.54 -9.43 11.79
C CYS A 93 -15.65 -8.19 12.02
N VAL A 94 -14.87 -7.83 10.99
CA VAL A 94 -14.72 -6.39 10.68
C VAL A 94 -16.14 -5.82 10.64
N ALA A 95 -16.40 -4.75 11.40
CA ALA A 95 -17.72 -4.14 11.45
C ALA A 95 -18.09 -3.58 10.07
N MET A 96 -18.68 -4.43 9.22
CA MET A 96 -18.97 -4.10 7.82
C MET A 96 -19.74 -2.78 7.77
N SER A 97 -19.28 -1.86 6.93
CA SER A 97 -19.94 -0.58 6.76
C SER A 97 -21.40 -0.81 6.32
N SER A 98 -22.28 0.15 6.58
CA SER A 98 -23.67 0.06 6.11
C SER A 98 -23.73 -0.20 4.59
N GLN A 99 -22.76 0.37 3.86
CA GLN A 99 -22.61 0.21 2.42
C GLN A 99 -22.16 -1.20 2.02
N ASP A 100 -21.16 -1.80 2.69
CA ASP A 100 -20.70 -3.17 2.42
C ASP A 100 -21.80 -4.22 2.63
N LYS A 101 -22.65 -4.00 3.66
CA LYS A 101 -23.80 -4.86 3.95
C LYS A 101 -24.84 -4.78 2.82
N MET A 102 -25.08 -3.58 2.29
CA MET A 102 -25.98 -3.37 1.15
C MET A 102 -25.41 -3.96 -0.14
N LEU A 103 -24.14 -3.71 -0.46
CA LEU A 103 -23.46 -4.30 -1.63
C LEU A 103 -23.49 -5.84 -1.58
N THR A 104 -23.23 -6.42 -0.41
CA THR A 104 -23.31 -7.88 -0.20
C THR A 104 -24.73 -8.41 -0.43
N ARG A 105 -25.77 -7.69 0.01
CA ARG A 105 -27.17 -8.08 -0.18
C ARG A 105 -27.61 -7.98 -1.65
N ILE A 106 -27.27 -6.88 -2.33
CA ILE A 106 -27.60 -6.69 -3.76
C ILE A 106 -26.90 -7.75 -4.61
N GLY A 107 -25.58 -7.90 -4.45
CA GLY A 107 -24.83 -8.89 -5.23
C GLY A 107 -25.23 -10.33 -4.92
N GLY A 108 -25.66 -10.63 -3.69
CA GLY A 108 -26.20 -11.94 -3.32
C GLY A 108 -27.50 -12.29 -4.08
N LEU A 109 -28.40 -11.32 -4.26
CA LEU A 109 -29.61 -11.49 -5.08
C LEU A 109 -29.27 -11.68 -6.56
N LEU A 110 -28.28 -10.94 -7.07
CA LEU A 110 -27.82 -11.09 -8.46
C LEU A 110 -27.19 -12.47 -8.70
N ARG A 111 -26.37 -12.98 -7.75
CA ARG A 111 -25.85 -14.35 -7.82
C ARG A 111 -26.98 -15.39 -7.77
N GLN A 112 -28.02 -15.18 -6.95
CA GLN A 112 -29.18 -16.07 -6.92
C GLN A 112 -29.91 -16.12 -8.27
N ALA A 113 -30.17 -14.96 -8.87
CA ALA A 113 -30.76 -14.86 -10.21
C ALA A 113 -29.94 -15.56 -11.30
N GLU A 114 -28.61 -15.54 -11.20
CA GLU A 114 -27.69 -16.20 -12.13
C GLU A 114 -27.53 -17.71 -11.88
N SER A 115 -28.03 -18.22 -10.74
CA SER A 115 -27.83 -19.61 -10.29
C SER A 115 -29.07 -20.51 -10.36
N THR A 116 -30.24 -19.95 -10.69
CA THR A 116 -31.50 -20.71 -10.83
C THR A 116 -31.82 -20.94 -12.31
N ASP A 117 -32.24 -22.17 -12.63
CA ASP A 117 -32.71 -22.54 -13.98
C ASP A 117 -34.18 -22.15 -14.22
N ASN A 118 -34.87 -21.60 -13.20
CA ASN A 118 -36.27 -21.18 -13.28
C ASN A 118 -36.37 -19.69 -13.65
N GLU A 119 -36.85 -19.40 -14.86
CA GLU A 119 -36.97 -18.04 -15.42
C GLU A 119 -37.76 -17.09 -14.50
N HIS A 120 -38.88 -17.55 -13.92
CA HIS A 120 -39.70 -16.72 -13.03
C HIS A 120 -39.01 -16.40 -11.69
N GLU A 121 -38.13 -17.29 -11.19
CA GLU A 121 -37.31 -17.01 -10.01
C GLU A 121 -36.18 -16.03 -10.34
N ALA A 122 -35.52 -16.22 -11.48
CA ALA A 122 -34.46 -15.33 -11.96
C ALA A 122 -34.97 -13.89 -12.12
N GLU A 123 -36.13 -13.70 -12.75
CA GLU A 123 -36.80 -12.40 -12.85
C GLU A 123 -37.14 -11.81 -11.47
N ALA A 124 -37.68 -12.61 -10.54
CA ALA A 124 -38.03 -12.16 -9.20
C ALA A 124 -36.80 -11.68 -8.40
N PHE A 125 -35.68 -12.43 -8.46
CA PHE A 125 -34.43 -12.05 -7.81
C PHE A 125 -33.79 -10.81 -8.47
N LEU A 126 -33.82 -10.71 -9.80
CA LEU A 126 -33.33 -9.53 -10.53
C LEU A 126 -34.13 -8.27 -10.19
N ALA A 127 -35.47 -8.36 -10.18
CA ALA A 127 -36.35 -7.27 -9.82
C ALA A 127 -36.17 -6.85 -8.35
N ALA A 128 -35.95 -7.80 -7.44
CA ALA A 128 -35.62 -7.51 -6.04
C ALA A 128 -34.27 -6.78 -5.91
N ALA A 129 -33.24 -7.22 -6.63
CA ALA A 129 -31.93 -6.59 -6.65
C ALA A 129 -32.01 -5.15 -7.21
N GLN A 130 -32.72 -4.95 -8.33
CA GLN A 130 -32.95 -3.64 -8.94
C GLN A 130 -33.67 -2.65 -8.00
N ARG A 131 -34.76 -3.08 -7.35
CA ARG A 131 -35.50 -2.25 -6.38
C ARG A 131 -34.60 -1.84 -5.20
N LEU A 132 -33.83 -2.79 -4.68
CA LEU A 132 -32.94 -2.55 -3.53
C LEU A 132 -31.74 -1.65 -3.90
N ALA A 133 -31.19 -1.82 -5.11
CA ALA A 133 -30.13 -0.98 -5.66
C ALA A 133 -30.59 0.46 -5.92
N THR A 134 -31.77 0.64 -6.54
CA THR A 134 -32.39 1.94 -6.80
C THR A 134 -32.68 2.68 -5.49
N GLY A 135 -33.28 1.98 -4.51
CA GLY A 135 -33.57 2.53 -3.18
C GLY A 135 -32.32 2.89 -2.35
N SER A 136 -31.13 2.41 -2.73
CA SER A 136 -29.86 2.75 -2.08
C SER A 136 -28.89 3.55 -2.96
N SER A 137 -29.30 3.95 -4.17
CA SER A 137 -28.44 4.61 -5.18
C SER A 137 -27.13 3.87 -5.48
N VAL A 138 -27.20 2.53 -5.59
CA VAL A 138 -26.05 1.65 -5.86
C VAL A 138 -26.12 1.10 -7.29
N ASP A 139 -24.98 1.07 -7.98
CA ASP A 139 -24.85 0.41 -9.29
C ASP A 139 -24.78 -1.12 -9.13
N LEU A 140 -25.58 -1.84 -9.92
CA LEU A 140 -25.61 -3.32 -9.96
C LEU A 140 -24.27 -3.92 -10.41
N ALA A 141 -23.52 -3.24 -11.27
CA ALA A 141 -22.18 -3.66 -11.69
C ALA A 141 -21.18 -3.58 -10.53
N VAL A 142 -21.29 -2.56 -9.68
CA VAL A 142 -20.48 -2.43 -8.45
C VAL A 142 -20.85 -3.53 -7.45
N ALA A 143 -22.14 -3.84 -7.29
CA ALA A 143 -22.59 -4.93 -6.42
C ALA A 143 -22.14 -6.33 -6.92
N ARG A 144 -22.18 -6.58 -8.25
CA ARG A 144 -21.61 -7.78 -8.87
C ARG A 144 -20.10 -7.87 -8.65
N ALA A 145 -19.36 -6.80 -8.91
CA ALA A 145 -17.91 -6.75 -8.71
C ALA A 145 -17.51 -6.98 -7.24
N HIS A 146 -18.29 -6.44 -6.29
CA HIS A 146 -18.10 -6.66 -4.85
C HIS A 146 -18.20 -8.13 -4.46
N ILE A 147 -19.23 -8.83 -4.93
CA ILE A 147 -19.42 -10.26 -4.66
C ILE A 147 -18.39 -11.12 -5.39
N ALA A 148 -18.11 -10.85 -6.66
CA ALA A 148 -17.08 -11.56 -7.43
C ALA A 148 -15.68 -11.42 -6.79
N ASN A 149 -15.30 -10.24 -6.31
CA ASN A 149 -14.05 -10.03 -5.58
C ASN A 149 -14.01 -10.75 -4.23
N ARG A 150 -15.16 -10.91 -3.56
CA ARG A 150 -15.27 -11.61 -2.27
C ARG A 150 -15.24 -13.14 -2.42
N GLU A 151 -15.71 -13.67 -3.54
CA GLU A 151 -15.65 -15.09 -3.89
C GLU A 151 -14.30 -15.50 -4.48
N ARG A 152 -13.61 -14.58 -5.16
CA ARG A 152 -12.27 -14.82 -5.70
C ARG A 152 -11.34 -15.24 -4.57
N ARG A 153 -10.86 -16.48 -4.61
CA ARG A 153 -9.79 -16.95 -3.71
C ARG A 153 -8.62 -15.95 -3.79
N PRO A 154 -8.19 -15.36 -2.66
CA PRO A 154 -7.00 -14.52 -2.65
C PRO A 154 -5.80 -15.37 -3.09
N THR A 155 -5.01 -14.84 -4.02
CA THR A 155 -3.73 -15.43 -4.47
C THR A 155 -2.68 -14.33 -4.46
N PRO A 156 -1.42 -14.62 -4.08
CA PRO A 156 -0.35 -13.64 -4.13
C PRO A 156 -0.07 -13.21 -5.57
N THR A 157 0.21 -11.92 -5.77
CA THR A 157 0.54 -11.31 -7.06
C THR A 157 1.87 -10.56 -6.95
N GLN A 158 2.47 -10.23 -8.11
CA GLN A 158 3.63 -9.35 -8.20
C GLN A 158 3.20 -8.03 -8.84
N ARG A 159 3.59 -6.90 -8.25
CA ARG A 159 3.37 -5.56 -8.83
C ARG A 159 4.66 -4.76 -8.92
N VAL A 160 4.75 -3.93 -9.96
CA VAL A 160 5.91 -3.06 -10.23
C VAL A 160 5.55 -1.64 -9.81
N ILE A 161 6.25 -1.13 -8.80
CA ILE A 161 5.98 0.16 -8.19
C ILE A 161 7.10 1.14 -8.57
N PRO A 162 6.83 2.15 -9.42
CA PRO A 162 7.82 3.17 -9.77
C PRO A 162 8.03 4.15 -8.61
N ILE A 163 9.29 4.37 -8.23
CA ILE A 163 9.70 5.27 -7.15
C ILE A 163 10.22 6.61 -7.70
N GLY A 164 10.84 6.59 -8.88
CA GLY A 164 11.29 7.81 -9.57
C GLY A 164 12.33 7.57 -10.65
N GLU A 165 12.68 8.65 -11.36
CA GLU A 165 13.65 8.66 -12.46
C GLU A 165 15.09 8.37 -12.01
N ALA A 166 15.86 7.69 -12.85
CA ALA A 166 17.28 7.41 -12.62
C ALA A 166 18.11 8.69 -12.45
N GLY A 167 19.13 8.64 -11.60
CA GLY A 167 20.05 9.76 -11.35
C GLY A 167 19.57 10.81 -10.34
N LYS A 168 18.28 10.82 -9.96
CA LYS A 168 17.78 11.68 -8.87
C LYS A 168 18.38 11.25 -7.53
N ARG A 169 18.83 12.21 -6.72
CA ARG A 169 19.36 11.94 -5.37
C ARG A 169 18.23 11.64 -4.40
N GLY A 170 18.44 10.67 -3.51
CA GLY A 170 17.52 10.37 -2.41
C GLY A 170 16.50 9.25 -2.66
N LEU A 171 16.44 8.67 -3.86
CA LEU A 171 15.55 7.53 -4.18
C LEU A 171 15.59 6.41 -3.12
N ARG A 172 16.78 6.11 -2.57
CA ARG A 172 16.94 5.08 -1.52
C ARG A 172 16.16 5.38 -0.23
N THR A 173 15.87 6.64 0.08
CA THR A 173 15.05 7.02 1.25
C THR A 173 13.55 6.86 0.97
N TYR A 174 13.13 7.08 -0.28
CA TYR A 174 11.77 6.81 -0.74
C TYR A 174 11.49 5.31 -0.80
N VAL A 175 12.45 4.51 -1.31
CA VAL A 175 12.41 3.05 -1.18
C VAL A 175 12.35 2.62 0.29
N GLN A 176 13.16 3.23 1.17
CA GLN A 176 13.15 2.89 2.59
C GLN A 176 11.77 3.09 3.24
N LEU A 177 11.05 4.16 2.87
CA LEU A 177 9.68 4.38 3.35
C LEU A 177 8.74 3.27 2.86
N PHE A 178 8.79 2.88 1.58
CA PHE A 178 7.96 1.79 1.07
C PHE A 178 8.26 0.46 1.78
N VAL A 179 9.53 0.06 1.84
CA VAL A 179 9.96 -1.20 2.48
C VAL A 179 9.58 -1.24 3.97
N ALA A 180 9.62 -0.09 4.66
CA ALA A 180 9.19 0.03 6.05
C ALA A 180 7.67 -0.11 6.25
N ILE A 181 6.86 0.22 5.24
CA ILE A 181 5.40 0.01 5.24
C ILE A 181 5.10 -1.45 4.89
N ALA A 182 5.70 -1.97 3.82
CA ALA A 182 5.50 -3.33 3.33
C ALA A 182 5.80 -4.41 4.38
N ALA A 183 6.89 -4.24 5.15
CA ALA A 183 7.27 -5.15 6.23
C ALA A 183 6.23 -5.31 7.35
N ALA A 184 5.31 -4.33 7.50
CA ALA A 184 4.24 -4.35 8.49
C ALA A 184 2.85 -4.69 7.91
N ASN A 185 2.76 -4.89 6.58
CA ASN A 185 1.51 -5.18 5.87
C ASN A 185 1.65 -6.45 5.00
N ASP A 186 2.48 -7.41 5.43
CA ASP A 186 2.67 -8.70 4.76
C ASP A 186 3.04 -8.61 3.26
N VAL A 187 3.83 -7.62 2.87
CA VAL A 187 4.35 -7.48 1.50
C VAL A 187 5.88 -7.64 1.50
N ARG A 188 6.38 -8.53 0.63
CA ARG A 188 7.81 -8.68 0.32
C ARG A 188 8.20 -7.73 -0.80
N CYS A 189 9.47 -7.29 -0.82
CA CYS A 189 9.93 -6.27 -1.77
C CYS A 189 11.33 -6.57 -2.31
N ASP A 190 11.46 -6.63 -3.64
CA ASP A 190 12.74 -6.53 -4.32
C ASP A 190 12.97 -5.11 -4.84
N VAL A 191 14.23 -4.66 -4.81
CA VAL A 191 14.58 -3.29 -5.19
C VAL A 191 15.58 -3.31 -6.34
N ALA A 192 15.25 -2.63 -7.44
CA ALA A 192 16.17 -2.45 -8.56
C ALA A 192 17.50 -1.81 -8.09
N ARG A 193 18.64 -2.18 -8.70
CA ARG A 193 19.97 -1.66 -8.31
C ARG A 193 20.02 -0.12 -8.25
N THR A 194 19.35 0.54 -9.19
CA THR A 194 19.22 2.00 -9.31
C THR A 194 18.28 2.64 -8.28
N SER A 195 17.50 1.83 -7.55
CA SER A 195 16.46 2.27 -6.61
C SER A 195 15.33 3.11 -7.23
N THR A 196 15.14 2.99 -8.56
CA THR A 196 14.08 3.66 -9.34
C THR A 196 12.74 2.93 -9.30
N THR A 197 12.79 1.62 -9.07
CA THR A 197 11.65 0.70 -9.14
C THR A 197 11.74 -0.32 -8.02
N LEU A 198 10.59 -0.67 -7.46
CA LEU A 198 10.40 -1.71 -6.47
C LEU A 198 9.44 -2.76 -7.04
N TYR A 199 9.69 -4.04 -6.75
CA TYR A 199 8.80 -5.15 -7.09
C TYR A 199 8.18 -5.64 -5.78
N ALA A 200 6.88 -5.42 -5.63
CA ALA A 200 6.12 -5.86 -4.46
C ALA A 200 5.51 -7.24 -4.74
N TYR A 201 5.57 -8.12 -3.74
CA TYR A 201 4.95 -9.45 -3.76
C TYR A 201 4.07 -9.56 -2.52
N GLY A 202 2.80 -9.87 -2.69
CA GLY A 202 1.77 -9.80 -1.65
C GLY A 202 0.41 -10.18 -2.20
N PHE A 203 -0.64 -10.20 -1.37
CA PHE A 203 -2.00 -10.30 -1.91
C PHE A 203 -2.45 -8.92 -2.38
N ASP A 204 -3.35 -8.87 -3.37
CA ASP A 204 -3.76 -7.63 -4.03
C ASP A 204 -4.15 -6.52 -3.02
N THR A 205 -4.96 -6.86 -2.01
CA THR A 205 -5.41 -5.95 -0.93
C THR A 205 -4.28 -5.42 -0.03
N ASP A 206 -3.24 -6.22 0.21
CA ASP A 206 -2.08 -5.83 1.03
C ASP A 206 -1.20 -4.84 0.27
N ILE A 207 -1.02 -5.08 -1.04
CA ILE A 207 -0.27 -4.20 -1.93
C ILE A 207 -1.03 -2.87 -2.11
N ASP A 208 -2.35 -2.90 -2.33
CA ASP A 208 -3.20 -1.70 -2.39
C ASP A 208 -3.08 -0.85 -1.11
N THR A 209 -3.06 -1.51 0.06
CA THR A 209 -2.86 -0.86 1.36
C THR A 209 -1.47 -0.22 1.47
N CYS A 210 -0.42 -0.94 1.05
CA CYS A 210 0.94 -0.41 1.01
C CYS A 210 1.07 0.82 0.10
N GLU A 211 0.47 0.78 -1.09
CA GLU A 211 0.49 1.91 -2.04
C GLU A 211 -0.24 3.14 -1.46
N ALA A 212 -1.43 2.97 -0.88
CA ALA A 212 -2.19 4.06 -0.26
C ALA A 212 -1.47 4.70 0.95
N LEU A 213 -0.90 3.87 1.84
CA LEU A 213 -0.07 4.33 2.94
C LEU A 213 1.20 5.04 2.43
N TYR A 214 1.83 4.51 1.38
CA TYR A 214 3.02 5.10 0.80
C TYR A 214 2.76 6.48 0.20
N THR A 215 1.71 6.64 -0.62
CA THR A 215 1.37 7.94 -1.22
C THR A 215 1.07 8.99 -0.14
N SER A 216 0.25 8.64 0.86
CA SER A 216 -0.12 9.58 1.93
C SER A 216 1.06 9.96 2.84
N LEU A 217 1.95 9.02 3.15
CA LEU A 217 3.12 9.26 4.01
C LEU A 217 4.29 9.92 3.27
N LEU A 218 4.46 9.66 1.97
CA LEU A 218 5.46 10.34 1.14
C LEU A 218 5.17 11.84 1.08
N ILE A 219 3.92 12.24 0.86
CA ILE A 219 3.49 13.64 0.86
C ILE A 219 3.78 14.31 2.22
N GLN A 220 3.47 13.63 3.33
CA GLN A 220 3.76 14.13 4.69
C GLN A 220 5.28 14.28 4.93
N MET A 221 6.07 13.27 4.53
CA MET A 221 7.53 13.26 4.69
C MET A 221 8.19 14.39 3.91
N VAL A 222 7.82 14.58 2.63
CA VAL A 222 8.39 15.63 1.78
C VAL A 222 8.06 17.01 2.36
N ARG A 223 6.79 17.30 2.65
CA ARG A 223 6.34 18.57 3.26
C ARG A 223 7.07 18.88 4.57
N ALA A 224 7.17 17.92 5.48
CA ALA A 224 7.86 18.09 6.76
C ALA A 224 9.38 18.28 6.58
N SER A 225 10.00 17.56 5.63
CA SER A 225 11.42 17.72 5.32
C SER A 225 11.73 19.10 4.72
N ASP A 226 10.85 19.62 3.86
CA ASP A 226 11.00 20.95 3.26
C ASP A 226 10.80 22.06 4.27
N GLN A 227 9.85 21.91 5.20
CA GLN A 227 9.71 22.83 6.33
C GLN A 227 10.98 22.84 7.21
N TYR A 228 11.58 21.67 7.47
CA TYR A 228 12.83 21.57 8.24
C TYR A 228 14.04 22.19 7.51
N ILE A 229 14.13 22.07 6.19
CA ILE A 229 15.19 22.75 5.42
C ILE A 229 14.94 24.27 5.38
N LYS A 230 13.69 24.71 5.13
CA LYS A 230 13.31 26.13 5.10
C LYS A 230 13.55 26.84 6.43
N SER A 231 13.41 26.15 7.58
CA SER A 231 13.69 26.74 8.90
C SER A 231 15.18 27.03 9.15
N GLY A 232 16.08 26.47 8.33
CA GLY A 232 17.53 26.64 8.51
C GLY A 232 18.11 25.94 9.74
N ALA A 233 17.30 25.25 10.55
CA ALA A 233 17.73 24.61 11.80
C ALA A 233 18.81 23.52 11.62
N TYR A 234 19.01 23.03 10.38
CA TYR A 234 20.10 22.10 10.06
C TYR A 234 21.48 22.78 10.01
N LYS A 235 21.56 24.10 9.84
CA LYS A 235 22.82 24.85 9.65
C LYS A 235 23.67 24.93 10.92
N THR A 236 23.07 24.75 12.09
CA THR A 236 23.78 24.73 13.39
C THR A 236 24.46 23.39 13.68
N ALA A 237 24.16 22.35 12.90
CA ALA A 237 24.87 21.08 12.98
C ALA A 237 26.09 21.10 12.05
N THR A 238 27.25 20.74 12.59
CA THR A 238 28.46 20.44 11.82
C THR A 238 28.54 18.95 11.47
N THR A 239 29.44 18.62 10.57
CA THR A 239 29.82 17.25 10.20
C THR A 239 31.28 17.27 9.81
N GLU A 240 32.04 16.27 10.28
CA GLU A 240 33.40 16.07 9.84
C GLU A 240 33.43 15.69 8.36
N LYS A 241 34.17 16.46 7.56
CA LYS A 241 34.51 16.13 6.19
C LYS A 241 36.02 16.01 6.07
N VAL A 242 36.49 14.87 5.58
CA VAL A 242 37.91 14.73 5.22
C VAL A 242 38.18 15.58 4.00
N VAL A 243 38.94 16.66 4.18
CA VAL A 243 39.47 17.48 3.09
C VAL A 243 40.78 16.86 2.63
N ILE A 244 40.89 16.67 1.32
CA ILE A 244 42.09 16.17 0.66
C ILE A 244 42.89 17.40 0.21
N GLU A 245 43.97 17.72 0.90
CA GLU A 245 44.87 18.82 0.56
C GLU A 245 46.15 18.26 -0.09
N ARG A 246 46.60 18.83 -1.21
CA ARG A 246 47.84 18.41 -1.86
C ARG A 246 48.93 19.46 -1.65
N ARG A 247 49.98 19.10 -0.92
CA ARG A 247 51.06 20.01 -0.48
C ARG A 247 52.41 19.37 -0.76
N TYR A 248 53.33 20.08 -1.41
CA TYR A 248 54.66 19.59 -1.76
C TYR A 248 54.63 18.19 -2.44
N GLY A 249 53.71 18.00 -3.40
CA GLY A 249 53.50 16.73 -4.12
C GLY A 249 52.77 15.62 -3.34
N ARG A 250 52.76 15.68 -1.99
CA ARG A 250 52.10 14.73 -1.10
C ARG A 250 50.62 15.07 -0.87
N THR A 251 49.81 14.03 -0.65
CA THR A 251 48.40 14.13 -0.31
C THR A 251 48.21 14.03 1.19
N PHE A 252 47.51 14.99 1.79
CA PHE A 252 47.17 15.04 3.20
C PHE A 252 45.65 14.92 3.37
N HIS A 253 45.22 14.10 4.33
CA HIS A 253 43.82 13.96 4.71
C HIS A 253 43.62 14.69 6.04
N ARG A 254 42.87 15.79 6.03
CA ARG A 254 42.56 16.56 7.23
C ARG A 254 41.06 16.50 7.53
N PRO A 255 40.62 16.04 8.72
CA PRO A 255 39.24 16.23 9.14
C PRO A 255 38.98 17.72 9.36
N VAL A 256 37.92 18.24 8.75
CA VAL A 256 37.47 19.62 8.93
C VAL A 256 35.97 19.58 9.22
N GLU A 257 35.55 20.24 10.30
CA GLU A 257 34.13 20.45 10.56
C GLU A 257 33.54 21.44 9.55
N VAL A 258 32.48 21.02 8.86
CA VAL A 258 31.71 21.88 7.95
C VAL A 258 30.23 21.85 8.32
N PRO A 259 29.47 22.93 8.12
CA PRO A 259 28.02 22.92 8.31
C PRO A 259 27.37 21.85 7.42
N VAL A 260 26.36 21.15 7.97
CA VAL A 260 25.64 20.10 7.23
C VAL A 260 25.02 20.67 5.96
N ALA A 261 25.31 20.07 4.82
CA ALA A 261 24.69 20.42 3.55
C ALA A 261 23.17 20.12 3.57
N ALA A 262 22.35 20.99 2.98
CA ALA A 262 20.88 20.84 2.96
C ALA A 262 20.42 19.47 2.43
N VAL A 263 21.12 18.93 1.42
CA VAL A 263 20.86 17.58 0.89
C VAL A 263 21.13 16.50 1.94
N THR A 264 22.28 16.55 2.63
CA THR A 264 22.61 15.61 3.71
C THR A 264 21.60 15.70 4.86
N ALA A 265 21.17 16.90 5.22
CA ALA A 265 20.10 17.12 6.21
C ALA A 265 18.77 16.49 5.77
N ARG A 266 18.31 16.74 4.53
CA ARG A 266 17.06 16.19 3.98
C ARG A 266 17.10 14.67 3.96
N LEU A 267 18.19 14.06 3.50
CA LEU A 267 18.35 12.60 3.47
C LEU A 267 18.31 11.98 4.88
N ASN A 268 19.07 12.55 5.84
CA ASN A 268 19.05 12.08 7.23
C ASN A 268 17.64 12.19 7.84
N PHE A 269 16.92 13.29 7.57
CA PHE A 269 15.53 13.49 8.00
C PHE A 269 14.61 12.41 7.43
N GLN A 270 14.62 12.20 6.10
CA GLN A 270 13.76 11.23 5.42
C GLN A 270 14.04 9.79 5.91
N MET A 271 15.31 9.43 6.07
CA MET A 271 15.69 8.13 6.64
C MET A 271 15.18 7.94 8.08
N ALA A 272 15.09 9.00 8.89
CA ALA A 272 14.59 8.90 10.27
C ALA A 272 13.06 8.83 10.33
N PHE A 273 12.40 9.58 9.45
CA PHE A 273 10.96 9.50 9.24
C PHE A 273 10.56 8.06 8.87
N ALA A 274 11.15 7.49 7.81
CA ALA A 274 10.90 6.11 7.38
C ALA A 274 11.16 5.09 8.51
N SER A 275 12.30 5.19 9.21
CA SER A 275 12.61 4.34 10.38
C SER A 275 11.64 4.52 11.56
N ARG A 276 10.91 5.64 11.68
CA ARG A 276 9.89 5.82 12.73
C ARG A 276 8.52 5.32 12.29
N ILE A 277 8.15 5.48 11.02
CA ILE A 277 6.94 4.88 10.44
C ILE A 277 6.99 3.36 10.58
N GLY A 278 8.08 2.71 10.13
CA GLY A 278 8.20 1.25 10.20
C GLY A 278 8.08 0.71 11.62
N ARG A 279 8.69 1.38 12.61
CA ARG A 279 8.52 1.03 14.04
C ARG A 279 7.06 1.15 14.49
N ARG A 280 6.38 2.26 14.18
CA ARG A 280 4.96 2.45 14.58
C ARG A 280 4.02 1.42 13.96
N LEU A 281 4.25 1.03 12.71
CA LEU A 281 3.45 0.00 12.05
C LEU A 281 3.77 -1.40 12.59
N ALA A 282 5.04 -1.69 12.90
CA ALA A 282 5.43 -2.95 13.54
C ALA A 282 4.92 -3.07 14.98
N GLU A 283 4.92 -1.97 15.75
CA GLU A 283 4.29 -1.85 17.08
C GLU A 283 2.80 -2.26 16.97
N VAL A 284 2.03 -1.60 16.09
CA VAL A 284 0.60 -1.93 15.87
C VAL A 284 0.38 -3.37 15.38
N LYS A 285 1.24 -3.89 14.49
CA LYS A 285 1.13 -5.27 14.02
C LYS A 285 1.35 -6.27 15.16
N ALA A 286 2.37 -6.07 16.00
CA ALA A 286 2.66 -6.95 17.13
C ALA A 286 1.55 -6.94 18.19
N ASP A 287 0.94 -5.77 18.45
CA ASP A 287 -0.23 -5.65 19.34
C ASP A 287 -1.42 -6.47 18.82
N VAL A 288 -1.70 -6.41 17.50
CA VAL A 288 -2.78 -7.19 16.85
C VAL A 288 -2.48 -8.69 16.84
N GLU A 289 -1.24 -9.10 16.55
CA GLU A 289 -0.84 -10.51 16.59
C GLU A 289 -0.94 -11.09 18.01
N THR A 290 -0.55 -10.32 19.02
CA THR A 290 -0.63 -10.74 20.43
C THR A 290 -2.07 -10.87 20.89
N ALA A 291 -2.93 -9.88 20.58
CA ALA A 291 -4.36 -9.95 20.90
C ALA A 291 -5.07 -11.12 20.19
N ALA A 292 -4.66 -11.48 18.97
CA ALA A 292 -5.18 -12.65 18.27
C ALA A 292 -4.73 -13.95 18.94
N VAL A 293 -3.46 -14.08 19.34
CA VAL A 293 -2.95 -15.26 20.05
C VAL A 293 -3.58 -15.41 21.44
N GLU A 294 -3.84 -14.32 22.16
CA GLU A 294 -4.56 -14.34 23.44
C GLU A 294 -6.02 -14.78 23.29
N ALA A 295 -6.70 -14.35 22.23
CA ALA A 295 -8.05 -14.81 21.91
C ALA A 295 -8.08 -16.30 21.55
N ASP A 296 -7.16 -16.75 20.69
CA ASP A 296 -7.00 -18.16 20.31
C ASP A 296 -6.63 -19.05 21.51
N ALA A 297 -5.87 -18.55 22.49
CA ALA A 297 -5.52 -19.29 23.71
C ALA A 297 -6.69 -19.41 24.71
N ALA A 298 -7.68 -18.52 24.62
CA ALA A 298 -8.91 -18.59 25.41
C ALA A 298 -9.95 -19.56 24.83
N GLU A 299 -9.87 -19.88 23.52
CA GLU A 299 -10.73 -20.86 22.87
C GLU A 299 -10.04 -22.24 22.77
N SER A 300 -10.70 -23.31 23.23
CA SER A 300 -10.14 -24.68 23.20
C SER A 300 -10.00 -25.30 21.80
N THR A 301 -10.25 -24.52 20.74
CA THR A 301 -10.09 -24.89 19.33
C THR A 301 -9.39 -23.72 18.65
N PRO A 302 -8.26 -23.91 17.95
CA PRO A 302 -7.56 -22.81 17.30
C PRO A 302 -8.50 -22.10 16.32
N THR A 303 -8.71 -20.80 16.52
CA THR A 303 -9.65 -20.03 15.72
C THR A 303 -9.17 -20.04 14.26
N GLY A 304 -10.09 -20.28 13.33
CA GLY A 304 -9.74 -20.44 11.90
C GLY A 304 -9.01 -19.23 11.28
N THR A 305 -9.04 -18.08 11.97
CA THR A 305 -8.31 -16.85 11.67
C THR A 305 -6.79 -17.01 11.73
N ALA A 306 -6.21 -17.54 12.81
CA ALA A 306 -4.75 -17.65 12.92
C ALA A 306 -4.19 -18.67 11.92
N LEU A 307 -4.91 -19.78 11.70
CA LEU A 307 -4.59 -20.73 10.64
C LEU A 307 -4.69 -20.10 9.25
N ALA A 308 -5.70 -19.24 8.98
CA ALA A 308 -5.81 -18.52 7.72
C ALA A 308 -4.67 -17.51 7.51
N LEU A 309 -4.28 -16.75 8.54
CA LEU A 309 -3.13 -15.83 8.49
C LEU A 309 -1.82 -16.59 8.25
N ARG A 310 -1.59 -17.72 8.92
CA ARG A 310 -0.39 -18.52 8.73
C ARG A 310 -0.34 -19.16 7.33
N ASN A 311 -1.47 -19.65 6.82
CA ASN A 311 -1.57 -20.16 5.45
C ASN A 311 -1.31 -19.06 4.40
N LYS A 312 -1.82 -17.84 4.63
CA LYS A 312 -1.54 -16.65 3.80
C LYS A 312 -0.04 -16.35 3.75
N GLU A 313 0.64 -16.36 4.89
CA GLU A 313 2.09 -16.12 4.97
C GLU A 313 2.91 -17.21 4.25
N LEU A 314 2.51 -18.48 4.37
CA LEU A 314 3.14 -19.61 3.67
C LEU A 314 2.95 -19.51 2.15
N GLU A 315 1.73 -19.24 1.68
CA GLU A 315 1.41 -19.07 0.24
C GLU A 315 2.20 -17.89 -0.37
N LEU A 316 2.34 -16.78 0.37
CA LEU A 316 3.18 -15.66 -0.02
C LEU A 316 4.67 -16.02 -0.07
N THR A 317 5.18 -16.74 0.94
CA THR A 317 6.61 -17.08 1.04
C THR A 317 7.02 -18.04 -0.08
N ASP A 318 6.18 -19.04 -0.36
CA ASP A 318 6.35 -19.95 -1.49
C ASP A 318 6.32 -19.19 -2.84
N PHE A 319 5.30 -18.37 -3.09
CA PHE A 319 5.23 -17.53 -4.30
C PHE A 319 6.46 -16.64 -4.47
N TYR A 320 6.86 -15.90 -3.43
CA TYR A 320 8.06 -15.07 -3.46
C TYR A 320 9.32 -15.88 -3.79
N SER A 321 9.49 -17.07 -3.19
CA SER A 321 10.64 -17.95 -3.46
C SER A 321 10.69 -18.48 -4.90
N ARG A 322 9.53 -18.67 -5.53
CA ARG A 322 9.40 -19.16 -6.91
C ARG A 322 9.46 -18.06 -7.97
N THR A 323 9.21 -16.79 -7.61
CA THR A 323 9.07 -15.67 -8.57
C THR A 323 10.11 -14.55 -8.40
N SER A 324 10.82 -14.47 -7.28
CA SER A 324 11.88 -13.45 -7.11
C SER A 324 13.13 -13.77 -7.95
N GLU A 325 13.57 -12.81 -8.76
CA GLU A 325 14.86 -12.85 -9.48
C GLU A 325 16.00 -12.14 -8.72
N ALA A 326 15.78 -11.78 -7.45
CA ALA A 326 16.70 -10.91 -6.72
C ALA A 326 18.04 -11.56 -6.40
N ARG A 327 19.11 -10.95 -6.92
CA ARG A 327 20.50 -11.34 -6.63
C ARG A 327 21.06 -10.53 -5.46
N GLY A 328 20.65 -10.92 -4.24
CA GLY A 328 21.17 -10.42 -2.97
C GLY A 328 20.30 -9.38 -2.25
N THR A 329 20.69 -9.01 -1.04
CA THR A 329 19.88 -8.19 -0.12
C THR A 329 20.10 -6.68 -0.29
N TRP A 330 19.01 -5.90 -0.36
CA TRP A 330 19.08 -4.43 -0.40
C TRP A 330 19.47 -3.84 0.96
N ARG A 331 20.63 -3.17 1.04
CA ARG A 331 21.23 -2.66 2.29
C ARG A 331 20.78 -1.25 2.73
N GLY A 332 19.60 -0.78 2.31
CA GLY A 332 19.10 0.53 2.73
C GLY A 332 19.86 1.76 2.18
N PRO A 333 19.36 2.99 2.40
CA PRO A 333 20.13 4.21 2.22
C PRO A 333 21.33 4.24 3.19
N GLN A 334 22.50 4.60 2.67
CA GLN A 334 23.74 4.71 3.43
C GLN A 334 24.05 6.18 3.72
N ALA A 335 24.55 6.49 4.91
CA ALA A 335 24.91 7.86 5.32
C ALA A 335 26.28 8.33 4.76
N SER A 336 26.63 7.90 3.54
CA SER A 336 27.94 8.14 2.92
C SER A 336 28.27 9.62 2.63
N ALA A 337 27.27 10.51 2.73
CA ALA A 337 27.41 11.96 2.59
C ALA A 337 27.37 12.71 3.95
N GLY A 338 27.53 12.00 5.06
CA GLY A 338 27.54 12.55 6.43
C GLY A 338 26.29 12.24 7.25
N TYR A 339 26.45 12.28 8.57
CA TYR A 339 25.40 12.00 9.55
C TYR A 339 25.02 13.28 10.30
N SER A 340 23.72 13.56 10.42
CA SER A 340 23.23 14.72 11.17
C SER A 340 22.23 14.29 12.24
N ALA A 341 22.68 14.25 13.50
CA ALA A 341 21.83 13.89 14.64
C ALA A 341 20.62 14.84 14.78
N ALA A 342 20.79 16.13 14.50
CA ALA A 342 19.70 17.11 14.51
C ALA A 342 18.63 16.77 13.46
N ALA A 343 19.04 16.46 12.22
CA ALA A 343 18.12 16.06 11.16
C ALA A 343 17.44 14.72 11.45
N ARG A 344 18.16 13.74 12.00
CA ARG A 344 17.58 12.46 12.46
C ARG A 344 16.50 12.67 13.52
N ARG A 345 16.76 13.51 14.54
CA ARG A 345 15.77 13.82 15.60
C ARG A 345 14.55 14.58 15.04
N ALA A 346 14.76 15.51 14.10
CA ALA A 346 13.67 16.21 13.44
C ALA A 346 12.79 15.25 12.61
N GLY A 347 13.40 14.33 11.85
CA GLY A 347 12.68 13.32 11.08
C GLY A 347 11.94 12.29 11.94
N ASP A 348 12.53 11.86 13.08
CA ASP A 348 11.84 10.98 14.04
C ASP A 348 10.62 11.67 14.69
N ARG A 349 10.72 12.97 15.05
CA ARG A 349 9.57 13.75 15.53
C ARG A 349 8.47 13.90 14.47
N ALA A 350 8.84 14.18 13.22
CA ALA A 350 7.88 14.23 12.13
C ALA A 350 7.22 12.85 11.87
N GLY A 351 8.00 11.76 11.93
CA GLY A 351 7.49 10.39 11.82
C GLY A 351 6.62 9.94 13.00
N LYS A 352 6.76 10.56 14.18
CA LYS A 352 5.82 10.41 15.31
C LYS A 352 4.51 11.13 15.06
N ALA A 353 4.56 12.37 14.55
CA ALA A 353 3.38 13.19 14.26
C ALA A 353 2.63 12.81 12.98
N ALA A 354 3.21 11.97 12.12
CA ALA A 354 2.60 11.53 10.86
C ALA A 354 1.28 10.76 11.08
N ARG A 355 0.29 11.03 10.22
CA ARG A 355 -1.01 10.35 10.18
C ARG A 355 -0.88 9.06 9.39
N LEU A 356 -1.22 7.93 10.03
CA LEU A 356 -1.17 6.58 9.47
C LEU A 356 -2.53 6.06 8.98
N GLY A 357 -3.63 6.77 9.25
CA GLY A 357 -4.99 6.36 8.89
C GLY A 357 -5.59 7.24 7.80
N ASN A 358 -6.57 6.69 7.08
CA ASN A 358 -7.24 7.33 5.94
C ASN A 358 -8.23 8.47 6.31
N SER A 359 -8.29 8.87 7.58
CA SER A 359 -9.27 9.87 8.06
C SER A 359 -8.80 11.31 7.81
N PRO A 360 -9.50 12.11 6.98
CA PRO A 360 -9.30 13.55 6.91
C PRO A 360 -10.02 14.21 8.08
N GLU A 361 -9.40 14.20 9.26
CA GLU A 361 -9.90 15.02 10.37
C GLU A 361 -9.78 16.51 10.03
N LEU A 362 -10.92 17.07 9.60
CA LEU A 362 -11.24 18.49 9.71
C LEU A 362 -11.11 18.89 11.19
N GLY A 363 -10.57 20.08 11.44
CA GLY A 363 -10.03 20.46 12.75
C GLY A 363 -11.03 20.36 13.90
N GLY A 364 -10.91 19.32 14.71
CA GLY A 364 -11.54 19.21 16.03
C GLY A 364 -10.89 20.17 17.01
N ALA A 365 -11.26 21.45 16.97
CA ALA A 365 -10.89 22.41 18.00
C ALA A 365 -11.59 22.04 19.31
N ARG A 366 -10.86 21.36 20.21
CA ARG A 366 -11.20 21.29 21.64
C ARG A 366 -10.09 21.96 22.44
N GLY A 367 -10.10 23.29 22.43
CA GLY A 367 -9.59 24.03 23.57
C GLY A 367 -10.46 23.67 24.77
N GLN A 368 -9.84 23.13 25.83
CA GLN A 368 -10.51 23.04 27.12
C GLN A 368 -10.69 24.47 27.63
N LEU A 369 -11.90 25.01 27.55
CA LEU A 369 -12.28 26.14 28.37
C LEU A 369 -12.34 25.64 29.83
N PRO A 370 -11.62 26.28 30.77
CA PRO A 370 -11.76 25.94 32.18
C PRO A 370 -13.21 26.22 32.61
N ARG A 371 -13.80 25.30 33.37
CA ARG A 371 -15.11 25.55 33.99
C ARG A 371 -14.92 26.68 34.99
N GLY A 372 -15.62 27.79 34.79
CA GLY A 372 -15.73 28.84 35.80
C GLY A 372 -16.38 28.26 37.05
N THR A 373 -15.67 28.30 38.18
CA THR A 373 -16.24 28.13 39.50
C THR A 373 -17.00 29.40 39.83
N GLY A 374 -18.34 29.32 39.84
CA GLY A 374 -19.18 30.35 40.42
C GLY A 374 -19.45 30.02 41.88
N GLU A 375 -18.84 30.78 42.78
CA GLU A 375 -19.32 31.14 44.13
C GLU A 375 -18.96 32.62 44.36
#